data_AF-X0YBU3-F1
#
_entry.id   AF-X0YBU3-F1
#
_cell.length_a   1.000
_cell.length_b   1.000
_cell.length_c   1.000
_cell.angle_alpha   90.00
_cell.angle_beta   90.00
_cell.angle_gamma   90.00
#
_symmetry.space_group_name_H-M   'P 1'
#
loop_
_entity.id
_entity.type
_entity.pdbx_description
1 polymer ?
#
loop_
_entity_poly.entity_id
_entity_poly.type
_entity_poly.pdbx_seq_one_letter_code
_entity_poly.pdbx_strand_id
1 'polypeptide(L)'
;ESRMGEMIITHFGIGGPVTLQMSLAIVDALQKGPVSVSIDLKPALTEKQLNLRLQRDLDRYGKRGYRRILTGLLPRKMVEPFIEMSDIPGDKRGNQINAEERNRLTSLLKSLCFNIKGPLPLTSAMVTAGGISLKEIDPRTMASLLIEGLYFCGEVMDLDADTGGYNLQAAFSTGYVAGEQAAAFINPSLP
;
A
#
# COMPACT_ATOMS: atom_id res chain seq x y z
N GLU A 1 -6.87 8.28 3.38
CA GLU A 1 -6.80 8.20 1.89
C GLU A 1 -7.14 6.78 1.43
N SER A 2 -7.36 6.56 0.12
CA SER A 2 -7.57 5.22 -0.46
C SER A 2 -6.75 5.06 -1.76
N ARG A 3 -6.40 3.82 -2.08
CA ARG A 3 -5.72 3.40 -3.31
C ARG A 3 -6.30 2.07 -3.79
N MET A 4 -6.18 1.80 -5.09
CA MET A 4 -6.61 0.54 -5.72
C MET A 4 -5.43 -0.08 -6.46
N GLY A 5 -5.19 -1.36 -6.25
CA GLY A 5 -4.11 -2.08 -6.90
C GLY A 5 -3.93 -3.49 -6.36
N GLU A 6 -2.86 -4.14 -6.77
CA GLU A 6 -2.51 -5.48 -6.31
C GLU A 6 -1.89 -5.44 -4.91
N MET A 7 -2.24 -6.44 -4.11
CA MET A 7 -1.76 -6.63 -2.74
C MET A 7 -1.46 -8.12 -2.52
N ILE A 8 -0.48 -8.38 -1.66
CA ILE A 8 -0.06 -9.72 -1.24
C ILE A 8 -0.08 -9.79 0.28
N ILE A 9 -0.58 -10.91 0.83
CA ILE A 9 -0.43 -11.24 2.25
C ILE A 9 0.84 -12.06 2.40
N THR A 10 1.77 -11.59 3.23
CA THR A 10 3.06 -12.23 3.49
C THR A 10 3.10 -12.79 4.91
N HIS A 11 4.19 -13.50 5.25
CA HIS A 11 4.40 -14.03 6.60
C HIS A 11 4.69 -12.95 7.65
N PHE A 12 4.97 -11.72 7.24
CA PHE A 12 5.27 -10.58 8.12
C PHE A 12 4.24 -9.44 8.03
N GLY A 13 3.18 -9.59 7.22
CA GLY A 13 2.12 -8.59 7.14
C GLY A 13 1.46 -8.51 5.76
N ILE A 14 1.13 -7.30 5.35
CA ILE A 14 0.60 -6.98 4.01
C ILE A 14 1.68 -6.29 3.19
N GLY A 15 1.71 -6.56 1.89
CA GLY A 15 2.65 -5.98 0.95
C GLY A 15 2.09 -5.94 -0.46
N GLY A 16 2.97 -5.77 -1.44
CA GLY A 16 2.60 -5.58 -2.84
C GLY A 16 2.47 -4.10 -3.24
N PRO A 17 2.26 -3.82 -4.53
CA PRO A 17 2.35 -2.47 -5.09
C PRO A 17 1.48 -1.44 -4.36
N VAL A 18 0.22 -1.76 -4.08
CA VAL A 18 -0.70 -0.81 -3.44
C VAL A 18 -0.28 -0.50 -2.00
N THR A 19 0.28 -1.47 -1.28
CA THR A 19 0.78 -1.26 0.09
C THR A 19 2.03 -0.39 0.09
N LEU A 20 2.93 -0.55 -0.89
CA LEU A 20 4.11 0.30 -1.03
C LEU A 20 3.73 1.75 -1.35
N GLN A 21 2.75 1.97 -2.23
CA GLN A 21 2.24 3.31 -2.51
C GLN A 21 1.63 4.01 -1.30
N MET A 22 1.10 3.25 -0.34
CA MET A 22 0.49 3.78 0.89
C MET A 22 1.47 3.81 2.07
N SER A 23 2.66 3.22 1.96
CA SER A 23 3.49 2.96 3.14
C SER A 23 3.98 4.23 3.82
N LEU A 24 4.34 5.26 3.06
CA LEU A 24 4.79 6.54 3.62
C LEU A 24 3.70 7.20 4.46
N ALA A 25 2.49 7.33 3.91
CA ALA A 25 1.35 7.90 4.63
C ALA A 25 0.98 7.10 5.89
N ILE A 26 1.13 5.77 5.84
CA ILE A 26 0.93 4.89 7.02
C ILE A 26 2.00 5.16 8.09
N VAL A 27 3.27 5.30 7.69
CA VAL A 27 4.38 5.60 8.62
C VAL A 27 4.17 6.96 9.29
N ASP A 28 3.81 7.99 8.54
CA ASP A 28 3.52 9.32 9.08
C ASP A 28 2.31 9.32 10.02
N ALA A 29 1.28 8.53 9.71
CA ALA A 29 0.11 8.39 10.56
C ALA A 29 0.44 7.64 11.86
N LEU A 30 1.31 6.62 11.82
CA LEU A 30 1.74 5.86 13.00
C LEU A 30 2.47 6.74 14.02
N GLN A 31 3.18 7.77 13.59
CA GLN A 31 3.80 8.74 14.49
C GLN A 31 2.76 9.55 15.30
N LYS A 32 1.53 9.64 14.80
CA LYS A 32 0.42 10.40 15.42
C LYS A 32 -0.48 9.51 16.30
N GLY A 33 -0.37 8.19 16.19
CA GLY A 33 -1.14 7.24 17.00
C GLY A 33 -1.40 5.91 16.29
N PRO A 34 -2.24 5.04 16.89
CA PRO A 34 -2.60 3.75 16.29
C PRO A 34 -3.27 3.91 14.92
N VAL A 35 -2.83 3.11 13.95
CA VAL A 35 -3.35 3.11 12.58
C VAL A 35 -3.98 1.77 12.24
N SER A 36 -5.09 1.80 11.52
CA SER A 36 -5.68 0.63 10.90
C SER A 36 -5.88 0.86 9.41
N VAL A 37 -5.82 -0.21 8.62
CA VAL A 37 -6.16 -0.21 7.20
C VAL A 37 -7.37 -1.11 6.97
N SER A 38 -8.22 -0.72 6.04
CA SER A 38 -9.37 -1.52 5.61
C SER A 38 -9.21 -1.91 4.16
N ILE A 39 -9.47 -3.18 3.86
CA ILE A 39 -9.31 -3.78 2.54
C ILE A 39 -10.69 -4.15 2.00
N ASP A 40 -11.03 -3.53 0.87
CA ASP A 40 -12.20 -3.88 0.08
C ASP A 40 -11.81 -4.97 -0.93
N LEU A 41 -12.25 -6.21 -0.69
CA LEU A 41 -11.96 -7.36 -1.56
C LEU A 41 -12.88 -7.41 -2.78
N LYS A 42 -13.91 -6.56 -2.85
CA LYS A 42 -14.88 -6.50 -3.95
C LYS A 42 -15.16 -5.03 -4.34
N PRO A 43 -14.14 -4.26 -4.76
CA PRO A 43 -14.27 -2.82 -4.99
C PRO A 43 -15.20 -2.48 -6.15
N ALA A 44 -15.36 -3.40 -7.11
CA ALA A 44 -16.27 -3.23 -8.26
C ALA A 44 -17.76 -3.36 -7.91
N LEU A 45 -18.11 -3.72 -6.67
CA LEU A 45 -19.50 -3.90 -6.23
C LEU A 45 -19.80 -2.97 -5.06
N THR A 46 -20.95 -2.29 -5.11
CA THR A 46 -21.49 -1.64 -3.92
C THR A 46 -21.89 -2.69 -2.89
N GLU A 47 -21.99 -2.29 -1.63
CA GLU A 47 -22.41 -3.19 -0.54
C GLU A 47 -23.76 -3.87 -0.84
N LYS A 48 -24.74 -3.11 -1.35
CA LYS A 48 -26.05 -3.62 -1.78
C LYS A 48 -25.93 -4.64 -2.92
N GLN A 49 -25.11 -4.36 -3.95
CA GLN A 49 -24.90 -5.28 -5.06
C GLN A 49 -24.21 -6.58 -4.60
N LEU A 50 -23.23 -6.47 -3.70
CA LEU A 50 -22.54 -7.61 -3.13
C LEU A 50 -23.50 -8.45 -2.28
N ASN A 51 -24.30 -7.83 -1.42
CA ASN A 51 -25.28 -8.52 -0.58
C ASN A 51 -26.31 -9.31 -1.41
N LEU A 52 -26.84 -8.70 -2.48
CA LEU A 52 -27.75 -9.37 -3.42
C LEU A 52 -27.05 -10.51 -4.18
N ARG A 53 -25.78 -10.33 -4.55
CA ARG A 53 -24.98 -11.40 -5.16
C ARG A 53 -24.80 -12.58 -4.21
N LEU A 54 -24.43 -12.32 -2.96
CA LEU A 54 -24.28 -13.36 -1.93
C LEU A 54 -25.59 -14.09 -1.70
N GLN A 55 -26.74 -13.39 -1.65
CA GLN A 55 -28.04 -14.04 -1.53
C GLN A 55 -28.27 -15.05 -2.66
N ARG A 56 -28.04 -14.65 -3.93
CA ARG A 56 -28.19 -15.56 -5.07
C ARG A 56 -27.26 -16.77 -4.99
N ASP A 57 -26.02 -16.57 -4.54
CA ASP A 57 -25.06 -17.67 -4.38
C ASP A 57 -25.50 -18.64 -3.25
N LEU A 58 -26.00 -18.11 -2.13
CA LEU A 58 -26.57 -18.89 -1.03
C LEU A 58 -27.79 -19.69 -1.45
N ASP A 59 -28.69 -19.11 -2.26
CA ASP A 59 -29.86 -19.81 -2.79
C ASP A 59 -29.46 -20.92 -3.77
N ARG A 60 -28.57 -20.59 -4.72
CA ARG A 60 -28.08 -21.53 -5.74
C ARG A 60 -27.34 -22.72 -5.13
N TYR A 61 -26.57 -22.48 -4.08
CA TYR A 61 -25.76 -23.49 -3.42
C TYR A 61 -26.31 -23.89 -2.05
N GLY A 62 -27.60 -23.67 -1.80
CA GLY A 62 -28.19 -23.76 -0.47
C GLY A 62 -28.02 -25.08 0.26
N LYS A 63 -27.87 -26.20 -0.47
CA LYS A 63 -27.60 -27.53 0.12
C LYS A 63 -26.14 -27.76 0.53
N ARG A 64 -25.21 -26.91 0.10
CA ARG A 64 -23.78 -27.00 0.41
C ARG A 64 -23.49 -26.29 1.73
N GLY A 65 -22.49 -26.78 2.47
CA GLY A 65 -21.97 -26.10 3.64
C GLY A 65 -21.27 -24.79 3.28
N TYR A 66 -21.35 -23.81 4.18
CA TYR A 66 -20.82 -22.45 4.05
C TYR A 66 -19.35 -22.43 3.61
N ARG A 67 -18.50 -23.28 4.21
CA ARG A 67 -17.09 -23.46 3.84
C ARG A 67 -16.91 -23.70 2.35
N ARG A 68 -17.72 -24.60 1.76
CA ARG A 68 -17.65 -24.93 0.34
C ARG A 68 -18.15 -23.78 -0.54
N ILE A 69 -19.10 -22.99 -0.05
CA ILE A 69 -19.57 -21.79 -0.76
C ILE A 69 -18.44 -20.75 -0.80
N LEU A 70 -17.76 -20.51 0.33
CA LEU A 70 -16.63 -19.57 0.41
C LEU A 70 -15.45 -19.94 -0.50
N THR A 71 -15.18 -21.23 -0.73
CA THR A 71 -14.12 -21.65 -1.68
C THR A 71 -14.34 -21.16 -3.12
N GLY A 72 -15.58 -20.81 -3.49
CA GLY A 72 -15.89 -20.20 -4.80
C GLY A 72 -15.82 -18.68 -4.81
N LEU A 73 -15.72 -18.03 -3.63
CA LEU A 73 -15.71 -16.57 -3.47
C LEU A 73 -14.33 -16.02 -3.13
N LEU A 74 -13.50 -16.83 -2.46
CA LEU A 74 -12.23 -16.46 -1.86
C LEU A 74 -11.13 -17.49 -2.19
N PRO A 75 -9.84 -17.07 -2.19
CA PRO A 75 -8.72 -17.99 -2.19
C PRO A 75 -8.82 -19.00 -1.04
N ARG A 76 -8.43 -20.26 -1.28
CA ARG A 76 -8.59 -21.37 -0.32
C ARG A 76 -8.01 -21.06 1.07
N LYS A 77 -6.87 -20.36 1.14
CA LYS A 77 -6.21 -19.99 2.41
C LYS A 77 -6.99 -18.96 3.24
N MET A 78 -7.93 -18.23 2.64
CA MET A 78 -8.76 -17.24 3.34
C MET A 78 -10.08 -17.83 3.84
N VAL A 79 -10.42 -19.06 3.48
CA VAL A 79 -11.73 -19.64 3.81
C VAL A 79 -11.91 -19.83 5.32
N GLU A 80 -11.00 -20.51 6.01
CA GLU A 80 -11.13 -20.71 7.47
C GLU A 80 -11.07 -19.38 8.25
N PRO A 81 -10.14 -18.43 7.95
CA PRO A 81 -10.19 -17.10 8.59
C PRO A 81 -11.53 -16.39 8.42
N PHE A 82 -12.16 -16.48 7.23
CA PHE A 82 -13.47 -15.87 7.00
C PHE A 82 -14.60 -16.60 7.73
N ILE A 83 -14.52 -17.91 7.91
CA ILE A 83 -15.47 -18.68 8.73
C ILE A 83 -15.41 -18.17 10.17
N GLU A 84 -14.20 -18.06 10.74
CA GLU A 84 -13.98 -17.56 12.10
C GLU A 84 -14.45 -16.11 12.25
N MET A 85 -14.07 -15.21 11.34
CA MET A 85 -14.40 -13.78 11.42
C MET A 85 -15.88 -13.47 11.15
N SER A 86 -16.57 -14.29 10.34
CA SER A 86 -18.01 -14.07 10.05
C SER A 86 -18.93 -14.63 11.14
N ASP A 87 -18.38 -15.46 12.05
CA ASP A 87 -19.14 -16.17 13.08
C ASP A 87 -20.31 -16.97 12.47
N ILE A 88 -19.99 -17.75 11.43
CA ILE A 88 -20.92 -18.65 10.74
C ILE A 88 -20.27 -20.03 10.68
N PRO A 89 -20.87 -21.08 11.26
CA PRO A 89 -20.30 -22.43 11.19
C PRO A 89 -20.05 -22.89 9.75
N GLY A 90 -18.85 -23.40 9.47
CA GLY A 90 -18.46 -23.78 8.11
C GLY A 90 -19.31 -24.91 7.50
N ASP A 91 -19.94 -25.73 8.32
CA ASP A 91 -20.86 -26.81 7.94
C ASP A 91 -22.32 -26.35 7.81
N LYS A 92 -22.66 -25.14 8.28
CA LYS A 92 -23.99 -24.54 8.13
C LYS A 92 -24.36 -24.50 6.66
N ARG A 93 -25.56 -24.97 6.31
CA ARG A 93 -26.00 -25.00 4.92
C ARG A 93 -26.29 -23.59 4.42
N GLY A 94 -25.98 -23.32 3.15
CA GLY A 94 -26.19 -22.00 2.55
C GLY A 94 -27.63 -21.48 2.67
N ASN A 95 -28.63 -22.37 2.59
CA ASN A 95 -30.04 -22.00 2.76
C ASN A 95 -30.47 -21.74 4.21
N GLN A 96 -29.59 -21.97 5.19
CA GLN A 96 -29.81 -21.68 6.60
C GLN A 96 -29.10 -20.39 7.03
N ILE A 97 -28.32 -19.76 6.14
CA ILE A 97 -27.65 -18.49 6.42
C ILE A 97 -28.69 -17.38 6.38
N ASN A 98 -28.84 -16.68 7.49
CA ASN A 98 -29.83 -15.61 7.63
C ASN A 98 -29.30 -14.27 7.09
N ALA A 99 -30.17 -13.25 7.08
CA ALA A 99 -29.82 -11.94 6.55
C ALA A 99 -28.71 -11.24 7.37
N GLU A 100 -28.69 -11.43 8.69
CA GLU A 100 -27.69 -10.84 9.58
C GLU A 100 -26.30 -11.43 9.32
N GLU A 101 -26.20 -12.76 9.24
CA GLU A 101 -24.99 -13.49 8.87
C GLU A 101 -24.48 -13.09 7.49
N ARG A 102 -25.37 -12.98 6.51
CA ARG A 102 -25.04 -12.49 5.16
C ARG A 102 -24.53 -11.05 5.20
N ASN A 103 -25.11 -10.19 6.03
CA ASN A 103 -24.64 -8.82 6.21
C ASN A 103 -23.24 -8.78 6.84
N ARG A 104 -22.97 -9.60 7.87
CA ARG A 104 -21.61 -9.72 8.45
C ARG A 104 -20.58 -10.12 7.40
N LEU A 105 -20.88 -11.14 6.59
CA LEU A 105 -19.99 -11.53 5.48
C LEU A 105 -19.82 -10.41 4.44
N THR A 106 -20.90 -9.68 4.13
CA THR A 106 -20.84 -8.54 3.19
C THR A 106 -19.90 -7.47 3.71
N SER A 107 -20.06 -7.05 4.97
CA SER A 107 -19.23 -6.04 5.60
C SER A 107 -17.76 -6.49 5.69
N LEU A 108 -17.51 -7.76 6.02
CA LEU A 108 -16.16 -8.33 6.07
C LEU A 108 -15.47 -8.33 4.69
N LEU A 109 -16.21 -8.64 3.62
CA LEU A 109 -15.68 -8.58 2.24
C LEU A 109 -15.43 -7.16 1.75
N LYS A 110 -16.20 -6.18 2.22
CA LYS A 110 -16.05 -4.76 1.87
C LYS A 110 -15.01 -4.03 2.71
N SER A 111 -14.74 -4.52 3.91
CA SER A 111 -13.92 -3.82 4.91
C SER A 111 -13.20 -4.82 5.82
N LEU A 112 -12.24 -5.56 5.26
CA LEU A 112 -11.37 -6.43 6.04
C LEU A 112 -10.29 -5.57 6.72
N CYS A 113 -10.40 -5.40 8.04
CA CYS A 113 -9.59 -4.46 8.80
C CYS A 113 -8.34 -5.11 9.41
N PHE A 114 -7.20 -4.41 9.32
CA PHE A 114 -5.94 -4.77 9.96
C PHE A 114 -5.38 -3.59 10.76
N ASN A 115 -5.04 -3.84 12.03
CA ASN A 115 -4.28 -2.90 12.83
C ASN A 115 -2.80 -2.97 12.42
N ILE A 116 -2.22 -1.84 12.06
CA ILE A 116 -0.82 -1.76 11.65
C ILE A 116 0.05 -1.67 12.90
N LYS A 117 0.95 -2.64 13.09
CA LYS A 117 1.91 -2.65 14.20
C LYS A 117 3.13 -1.77 13.93
N GLY A 118 3.54 -1.66 12.67
CA GLY A 118 4.69 -0.88 12.24
C GLY A 118 5.10 -1.20 10.81
N PRO A 119 5.95 -0.35 10.20
CA PRO A 119 6.58 -0.64 8.92
C PRO A 119 7.67 -1.72 9.05
N LEU A 120 8.12 -2.24 7.90
CA LEU A 120 9.37 -3.00 7.84
C LEU A 120 10.59 -2.10 8.11
N PRO A 121 11.75 -2.66 8.49
CA PRO A 121 12.98 -1.89 8.64
C PRO A 121 13.39 -1.19 7.34
N LEU A 122 14.10 -0.07 7.45
CA LEU A 122 14.66 0.68 6.32
C LEU A 122 15.50 -0.18 5.37
N THR A 123 16.17 -1.24 5.87
CA THR A 123 16.93 -2.18 5.04
C THR A 123 16.08 -2.96 4.04
N SER A 124 14.76 -3.00 4.23
CA SER A 124 13.78 -3.59 3.31
C SER A 124 13.02 -2.53 2.50
N ALA A 125 13.31 -1.23 2.70
CA ALA A 125 12.69 -0.15 1.95
C ALA A 125 13.24 -0.11 0.52
N MET A 126 12.37 0.13 -0.46
CA MET A 126 12.78 0.28 -1.85
C MET A 126 13.33 1.69 -2.15
N VAL A 127 12.92 2.66 -1.35
CA VAL A 127 13.28 4.08 -1.45
C VAL A 127 13.27 4.64 -0.03
N THR A 128 14.18 5.55 0.27
CA THR A 128 14.19 6.32 1.51
C THR A 128 13.38 7.59 1.32
N ALA A 129 12.37 7.82 2.17
CA ALA A 129 11.71 9.13 2.27
C ALA A 129 12.43 9.98 3.33
N GLY A 130 12.71 11.25 3.03
CA GLY A 130 13.61 12.09 3.81
C GLY A 130 14.97 12.26 3.14
N GLY A 131 15.81 13.13 3.69
CA GLY A 131 17.15 13.40 3.18
C GLY A 131 17.59 14.81 3.50
N ILE A 132 18.52 15.33 2.71
CA ILE A 132 18.95 16.72 2.82
C ILE A 132 17.82 17.63 2.34
N SER A 133 17.43 18.57 3.19
CA SER A 133 16.36 19.52 2.94
C SER A 133 16.55 20.25 1.61
N LEU A 134 15.57 20.15 0.71
CA LEU A 134 15.59 20.88 -0.57
C LEU A 134 15.60 22.40 -0.39
N LYS A 135 15.27 22.92 0.80
CA LYS A 135 15.36 24.36 1.11
C LYS A 135 16.79 24.85 1.29
N GLU A 136 17.73 23.93 1.46
CA GLU A 136 19.16 24.21 1.69
C GLU A 136 20.00 23.92 0.43
N ILE A 137 19.33 23.66 -0.70
CA ILE A 137 19.94 23.32 -1.99
C ILE A 137 19.43 24.31 -3.04
N ASP A 138 20.33 24.85 -3.86
CA ASP A 138 19.93 25.62 -5.04
C ASP A 138 19.41 24.66 -6.13
N PRO A 139 18.12 24.75 -6.54
CA PRO A 139 17.54 23.82 -7.51
C PRO A 139 18.10 23.94 -8.93
N ARG A 140 18.87 24.99 -9.24
CA ARG A 140 19.49 25.18 -10.57
C ARG A 140 20.88 24.59 -10.65
N THR A 141 21.58 24.52 -9.52
CA THR A 141 22.99 24.10 -9.48
C THR A 141 23.22 22.84 -8.67
N MET A 142 22.25 22.45 -7.85
CA MET A 142 22.36 21.42 -6.83
C MET A 142 23.42 21.72 -5.74
N ALA A 143 23.91 22.96 -5.66
CA ALA A 143 24.86 23.40 -4.65
C ALA A 143 24.19 23.58 -3.29
N SER A 144 24.95 23.33 -2.22
CA SER A 144 24.53 23.71 -0.86
C SER A 144 24.47 25.23 -0.74
N LEU A 145 23.38 25.73 -0.15
CA LEU A 145 23.23 27.13 0.21
C LEU A 145 24.00 27.49 1.49
N LEU A 146 24.56 26.50 2.20
CA LEU A 146 25.23 26.64 3.48
C LEU A 146 26.75 26.46 3.39
N ILE A 147 27.22 25.59 2.48
CA ILE A 147 28.63 25.25 2.33
C ILE A 147 29.04 25.42 0.88
N GLU A 148 29.94 26.36 0.62
CA GLU A 148 30.46 26.62 -0.71
C GLU A 148 31.27 25.42 -1.24
N GLY A 149 31.08 25.08 -2.51
CA GLY A 149 31.76 23.94 -3.16
C GLY A 149 31.19 22.56 -2.81
N LEU A 150 30.11 22.47 -2.02
CA LEU A 150 29.41 21.22 -1.71
C LEU A 150 28.15 21.08 -2.58
N TYR A 151 27.94 19.89 -3.15
CA TYR A 151 26.82 19.59 -4.04
C TYR A 151 26.15 18.27 -3.65
N PHE A 152 24.85 18.16 -3.91
CA PHE A 152 24.06 16.97 -3.60
C PHE A 152 23.31 16.48 -4.83
N CYS A 153 23.11 15.17 -4.96
CA CYS A 153 22.30 14.60 -6.03
C CYS A 153 21.74 13.23 -5.65
N GLY A 154 20.68 12.82 -6.34
CA GLY A 154 20.03 11.54 -6.11
C GLY A 154 19.35 11.40 -4.76
N GLU A 155 19.25 10.17 -4.28
CA GLU A 155 18.43 9.76 -3.13
C GLU A 155 18.94 10.28 -1.77
N VAL A 156 20.08 10.97 -1.72
CA VAL A 156 20.54 11.64 -0.50
C VAL A 156 19.74 12.92 -0.20
N MET A 157 19.13 13.51 -1.24
CA MET A 157 18.25 14.67 -1.13
C MET A 157 16.88 14.22 -0.64
N ASP A 158 16.17 15.10 0.06
CA ASP A 158 14.78 14.88 0.49
C ASP A 158 13.83 14.94 -0.73
N LEU A 159 13.96 13.95 -1.60
CA LEU A 159 13.29 13.85 -2.88
C LEU A 159 12.98 12.38 -3.15
N ASP A 160 11.73 12.00 -2.91
CA ASP A 160 11.18 10.71 -3.27
C ASP A 160 10.14 10.85 -4.39
N ALA A 161 10.07 9.84 -5.25
CA ALA A 161 9.07 9.73 -6.29
C ALA A 161 8.44 8.34 -6.31
N ASP A 162 7.24 8.26 -6.90
CA ASP A 162 6.53 7.00 -7.10
C ASP A 162 7.39 5.96 -7.85
N THR A 163 7.06 4.68 -7.67
CA THR A 163 7.68 3.58 -8.42
C THR A 163 7.45 3.76 -9.93
N GLY A 164 8.40 3.30 -10.76
CA GLY A 164 8.27 3.38 -12.23
C GLY A 164 9.44 4.07 -12.94
N GLY A 165 10.58 4.23 -12.27
CA GLY A 165 11.79 4.84 -12.83
C GLY A 165 11.98 6.32 -12.50
N TYR A 166 11.02 6.96 -11.82
CA TYR A 166 11.11 8.37 -11.44
C TYR A 166 12.29 8.67 -10.51
N ASN A 167 12.58 7.81 -9.53
CA ASN A 167 13.77 7.97 -8.68
C ASN A 167 15.08 7.88 -9.47
N LEU A 168 15.17 7.00 -10.48
CA LEU A 168 16.33 6.93 -11.36
C LEU A 168 16.44 8.18 -12.22
N GLN A 169 15.32 8.66 -12.77
CA GLN A 169 15.30 9.89 -13.55
C GLN A 169 15.75 11.09 -12.71
N ALA A 170 15.28 11.20 -11.47
CA ALA A 170 15.70 12.24 -10.53
C ALA A 170 17.20 12.14 -10.22
N ALA A 171 17.71 10.93 -9.94
CA ALA A 171 19.13 10.71 -9.69
C ALA A 171 20.01 11.09 -10.89
N PHE A 172 19.64 10.71 -12.11
CA PHE A 172 20.41 11.07 -13.30
C PHE A 172 20.35 12.57 -13.62
N SER A 173 19.19 13.19 -13.47
CA SER A 173 19.01 14.61 -13.78
C SER A 173 19.76 15.50 -12.78
N THR A 174 19.62 15.22 -11.48
CA THR A 174 20.33 15.95 -10.42
C THR A 174 21.84 15.68 -10.46
N GLY A 175 22.25 14.42 -10.72
CA GLY A 175 23.66 14.06 -10.83
C GLY A 175 24.38 14.77 -11.98
N TYR A 176 23.72 14.90 -13.14
CA TYR A 176 24.25 15.66 -14.26
C TYR A 176 24.48 17.14 -13.88
N VAL A 177 23.47 17.80 -13.33
CA VAL A 177 23.55 19.22 -12.94
C VAL A 177 24.62 19.44 -11.87
N ALA A 178 24.62 18.62 -10.81
CA ALA A 178 25.61 18.71 -9.74
C ALA A 178 27.04 18.53 -10.25
N GLY A 179 27.25 17.58 -11.17
CA GLY A 179 28.56 17.29 -11.76
C GLY A 179 29.11 18.45 -12.60
N GLU A 180 28.31 18.98 -13.52
CA GLU A 180 28.70 20.12 -14.37
C GLU A 180 29.02 21.36 -13.53
N GLN A 181 28.20 21.63 -12.51
CA GLN A 181 28.35 22.81 -11.65
C GLN A 181 29.56 22.69 -10.71
N ALA A 182 29.82 21.50 -10.18
CA ALA A 182 31.02 21.24 -9.39
C ALA A 182 32.30 21.40 -10.23
N ALA A 183 32.28 20.96 -11.51
CA ALA A 183 33.40 21.15 -12.43
C ALA A 183 33.63 22.64 -12.75
N ALA A 184 32.57 23.38 -13.05
CA ALA A 184 32.63 24.82 -13.33
C ALA A 184 33.11 25.63 -12.11
N PHE A 185 32.76 25.21 -10.89
CA PHE A 185 33.21 25.86 -9.66
C PHE A 185 34.72 25.80 -9.47
N ILE A 186 35.36 24.66 -9.80
CA ILE A 186 36.81 24.49 -9.70
C ILE A 186 37.53 25.15 -10.89
N ASN A 187 36.88 25.21 -12.05
CA ASN A 187 37.48 25.74 -13.26
C ASN A 187 36.51 26.70 -13.99
N PRO A 188 36.52 28.01 -13.65
CA PRO A 188 35.57 29.01 -14.18
C PRO A 188 35.65 29.25 -15.69
N SER A 189 36.56 28.57 -16.37
CA SER A 189 36.79 28.64 -17.82
C SER A 189 36.10 27.52 -18.61
N LEU A 190 35.45 26.56 -17.93
CA LEU A 190 34.56 25.59 -18.55
C LEU A 190 33.20 26.26 -18.86
N PRO A 191 32.61 25.98 -20.05
CA PRO A 191 31.39 26.65 -20.54
C PRO A 191 30.14 26.35 -19.72
#